data_AF-A0A497N7X6-F1
#
_entry.id   AF-A0A497N7X6-F1
#
_cell.length_a   1.000
_cell.length_b   1.000
_cell.length_c   1.000
_cell.angle_alpha   90.00
_cell.angle_beta   90.00
_cell.angle_gamma   90.00
#
_symmetry.space_group_name_H-M   'P 1'
#
loop_
_entity.id
_entity.type
_entity.pdbx_description
1 polymer ?
#
loop_
_entity_poly.entity_id
_entity_poly.type
_entity_poly.pdbx_seq_one_letter_code
_entity_poly.pdbx_strand_id
1 'polypeptide(L)'
;MPYIKPERRKKYEKVLGELIGILKSLPVEQVDGELNYVVTKILKEVYPLRYFHINRAMGVLECIKQEFYRRVAAPYEDIKMKESGDV
;
A
#
# COMPACT_ATOMS: atom_id res chain seq x y z
N MET A 1 -10.50 -0.56 -2.88
CA MET A 1 -11.18 -0.30 -1.59
C MET A 1 -12.68 -0.06 -1.80
N PRO A 2 -13.54 -1.09 -1.63
CA PRO A 2 -14.96 -1.03 -1.97
C PRO A 2 -15.75 0.02 -1.15
N TYR A 3 -15.19 0.50 -0.05
CA TYR A 3 -15.82 1.45 0.88
C TYR A 3 -15.48 2.93 0.64
N ILE A 4 -14.57 3.27 -0.29
CA ILE A 4 -14.32 4.67 -0.70
C ILE A 4 -14.90 4.87 -2.09
N LYS A 5 -15.91 5.73 -2.23
CA LYS A 5 -16.50 6.07 -3.54
C LYS A 5 -15.44 6.61 -4.51
N PRO A 6 -15.48 6.29 -5.82
CA PRO A 6 -14.47 6.72 -6.80
C PRO A 6 -14.21 8.23 -6.78
N GLU A 7 -15.24 9.05 -6.63
CA GLU A 7 -15.14 10.52 -6.63
C GLU A 7 -14.30 11.03 -5.46
N ARG A 8 -14.34 10.33 -4.32
CA ARG A 8 -13.53 10.67 -3.15
C ARG A 8 -12.06 10.31 -3.32
N ARG A 9 -11.71 9.45 -4.29
CA ARG A 9 -10.33 9.04 -4.58
C ARG A 9 -9.63 10.00 -5.53
N LYS A 10 -10.37 10.60 -6.48
CA LYS A 10 -9.84 11.50 -7.52
C LYS A 10 -8.91 12.59 -6.97
N LYS A 11 -9.24 13.17 -5.82
CA LYS A 11 -8.43 14.21 -5.18
C LYS A 11 -7.00 13.78 -4.81
N TYR A 12 -6.73 12.48 -4.74
CA TYR A 12 -5.41 11.94 -4.44
C TYR A 12 -4.63 11.54 -5.69
N GLU A 13 -5.29 11.35 -6.84
CA GLU A 13 -4.68 10.73 -8.03
C GLU A 13 -3.45 11.49 -8.53
N LYS A 14 -3.54 12.83 -8.60
CA LYS A 14 -2.41 13.66 -9.04
C LYS A 14 -1.20 13.50 -8.12
N VAL A 15 -1.39 13.70 -6.82
CA VAL A 15 -0.30 13.65 -5.82
C VAL A 15 0.29 12.24 -5.71
N LEU A 16 -0.56 11.20 -5.78
CA LEU A 16 -0.10 9.82 -5.81
C LEU A 16 0.69 9.53 -7.08
N GLY A 17 0.26 10.05 -8.24
CA GLY A 17 0.99 9.91 -9.50
C GLY A 17 2.40 10.50 -9.42
N GLU A 18 2.53 11.70 -8.86
CA GLU A 18 3.82 12.37 -8.63
C GLU A 18 4.72 11.55 -7.69
N LEU A 19 4.18 11.10 -6.54
CA LEU A 19 4.92 10.28 -5.57
C LEU A 19 5.36 8.94 -6.16
N ILE A 20 4.48 8.26 -6.90
CA ILE A 20 4.80 6.99 -7.57
C ILE A 20 5.88 7.23 -8.63
N GLY A 21 5.84 8.35 -9.34
CA GLY A 21 6.88 8.74 -10.29
C GLY A 21 8.25 8.86 -9.63
N ILE A 22 8.33 9.52 -8.47
CA ILE A 22 9.55 9.61 -7.66
C ILE A 22 10.05 8.21 -7.28
N LEU A 23 9.18 7.39 -6.66
CA LEU A 23 9.56 6.05 -6.20
C LEU A 23 10.03 5.14 -7.35
N LYS A 24 9.43 5.24 -8.53
CA LYS A 24 9.84 4.47 -9.72
C LYS A 24 11.15 4.93 -10.35
N SER A 25 11.60 6.14 -10.03
CA SER A 25 12.86 6.68 -10.54
C SER A 25 14.08 6.22 -9.74
N LEU A 26 13.86 5.61 -8.57
CA LEU A 26 14.91 5.13 -7.68
C LEU A 26 15.52 3.81 -8.16
N PRO A 27 16.78 3.52 -7.80
CA PRO A 27 17.32 2.17 -7.86
C PRO A 27 16.45 1.20 -7.06
N VAL A 28 16.25 -0.01 -7.57
CA VAL A 28 15.32 -0.99 -6.97
C VAL A 28 15.64 -1.30 -5.52
N GLU A 29 16.93 -1.28 -5.17
CA GLU A 29 17.45 -1.55 -3.82
C GLU A 29 17.09 -0.47 -2.81
N GLN A 30 16.67 0.72 -3.27
CA GLN A 30 16.31 1.87 -2.43
C GLN A 30 14.79 2.04 -2.27
N VAL A 31 14.01 1.51 -3.21
CA VAL A 31 12.55 1.69 -3.26
C VAL A 31 11.89 1.26 -1.95
N ASP A 32 12.30 0.12 -1.40
CA ASP A 32 11.70 -0.44 -0.18
C ASP A 32 11.91 0.46 1.04
N GLY A 33 13.12 1.02 1.17
CA GLY A 33 13.48 1.94 2.25
C GLY A 33 12.69 3.25 2.18
N GLU A 34 12.59 3.83 0.98
CA GLU A 34 11.84 5.08 0.77
C GLU A 34 10.33 4.89 0.93
N LEU A 35 9.78 3.78 0.42
CA LEU A 35 8.37 3.47 0.61
C LEU A 35 8.04 3.30 2.09
N ASN A 36 8.91 2.61 2.85
CA ASN A 36 8.75 2.48 4.30
C ASN A 36 8.79 3.86 5.00
N TYR A 37 9.73 4.73 4.62
CA TYR A 37 9.79 6.10 5.15
C TYR A 37 8.49 6.87 4.88
N VAL A 38 7.99 6.85 3.64
CA VAL A 38 6.77 7.55 3.24
C VAL A 38 5.57 7.07 4.05
N VAL A 39 5.35 5.75 4.13
CA VAL A 39 4.23 5.18 4.89
C VAL A 39 4.36 5.52 6.38
N THR A 40 5.55 5.37 6.96
CA THR A 40 5.80 5.72 8.37
C THR A 40 5.54 7.20 8.64
N LYS A 41 5.98 8.09 7.75
CA LYS A 41 5.75 9.53 7.86
C LYS A 41 4.26 9.85 7.78
N ILE A 42 3.51 9.26 6.84
CA ILE A 42 2.05 9.43 6.75
C ILE A 42 1.38 9.02 8.07
N LEU A 43 1.73 7.86 8.62
CA LEU A 43 1.12 7.39 9.87
C LEU A 43 1.44 8.32 11.04
N LYS A 44 2.68 8.79 11.15
CA LYS A 44 3.10 9.72 12.22
C LYS A 44 2.35 11.04 12.18
N GLU A 45 2.04 11.57 10.99
CA GLU A 45 1.35 12.85 10.85
C GLU A 45 -0.19 12.73 10.91
N VAL A 46 -0.75 11.58 10.50
CA VAL A 46 -2.20 11.35 10.55
C VAL A 46 -2.70 10.94 11.94
N TYR A 47 -1.88 10.19 12.70
CA TYR A 47 -2.27 9.63 13.99
C TYR A 47 -1.59 10.36 15.15
N PRO A 48 -2.34 10.91 16.12
CA PRO A 48 -1.76 11.49 17.33
C PRO A 48 -0.98 10.45 18.15
N LEU A 49 0.04 10.90 18.90
CA LEU A 49 0.87 10.03 19.73
C LEU A 49 0.13 9.55 20.99
N ARG A 50 -0.75 8.57 20.82
CA ARG A 50 -1.41 7.83 21.89
C ARG A 50 -1.57 6.37 21.47
N TYR A 51 -1.47 5.46 22.43
CA TYR A 51 -1.57 4.02 22.18
C TYR A 51 -2.83 3.64 21.39
N PHE A 52 -3.98 4.25 21.69
CA PHE A 52 -5.21 4.06 20.92
C PHE A 52 -5.03 4.29 19.42
N HIS A 53 -4.36 5.37 19.02
CA HIS A 53 -4.13 5.70 17.62
C HIS A 53 -3.05 4.82 16.99
N ILE A 54 -2.02 4.44 17.75
CA ILE A 54 -0.99 3.48 17.31
C ILE A 54 -1.65 2.14 16.98
N ASN A 55 -2.47 1.59 17.88
CA ASN A 55 -3.18 0.34 17.66
C ASN A 55 -4.10 0.41 16.42
N ARG A 56 -4.77 1.56 16.20
CA ARG A 56 -5.56 1.79 14.98
C ARG A 56 -4.72 1.83 13.71
N ALA A 57 -3.56 2.48 13.74
CA ALA A 57 -2.63 2.52 12.62
C ALA A 57 -2.14 1.11 12.26
N MET A 58 -1.78 0.30 13.26
CA MET A 58 -1.39 -1.11 13.07
C MET A 58 -2.51 -1.93 12.43
N GLY A 59 -3.76 -1.76 12.88
CA GLY A 59 -4.91 -2.42 12.27
C GLY A 59 -5.12 -2.02 10.80
N VAL A 60 -4.92 -0.75 10.45
CA VAL A 60 -5.01 -0.29 9.06
C VAL A 60 -3.90 -0.90 8.21
N LEU A 61 -2.66 -0.96 8.71
CA LEU A 61 -1.55 -1.61 7.99
C LEU A 61 -1.82 -3.09 7.74
N GLU A 62 -2.36 -3.81 8.73
CA GLU A 62 -2.73 -5.22 8.55
C GLU A 62 -3.79 -5.37 7.45
N CYS A 63 -4.83 -4.54 7.47
CA CYS A 63 -5.83 -4.55 6.40
C CYS A 63 -5.24 -4.22 5.02
N ILE A 64 -4.30 -3.28 4.92
CA ILE A 64 -3.62 -2.94 3.66
C ILE A 64 -2.85 -4.14 3.14
N LYS A 65 -2.08 -4.83 3.99
CA LYS A 65 -1.32 -6.03 3.64
C LYS A 65 -2.23 -7.13 3.09
N GLN A 66 -3.30 -7.45 3.83
CA GLN A 66 -4.27 -8.49 3.44
C GLN A 66 -5.00 -8.14 2.13
N GLU A 67 -5.38 -6.87 1.95
CA GLU A 67 -6.03 -6.41 0.72
C GLU A 67 -5.09 -6.50 -0.48
N PHE A 68 -3.81 -6.13 -0.32
CA PHE A 68 -2.80 -6.25 -1.37
C PHE A 68 -2.60 -7.72 -1.76
N TYR A 69 -2.42 -8.61 -0.78
CA TYR A 69 -2.26 -10.04 -1.05
C TYR A 69 -3.48 -10.59 -1.80
N ARG A 70 -4.69 -10.38 -1.28
CA ARG A 70 -5.93 -10.91 -1.86
C ARG A 70 -6.24 -10.38 -3.26
N ARG A 71 -5.91 -9.11 -3.55
CA ARG A 71 -6.32 -8.45 -4.81
C ARG A 71 -5.22 -8.33 -5.85
N VAL A 72 -3.97 -8.53 -5.47
CA VAL A 72 -2.81 -8.39 -6.36
C VAL A 72 -2.02 -9.68 -6.40
N ALA A 73 -1.58 -10.20 -5.25
CA ALA A 73 -0.75 -11.41 -5.20
C ALA A 73 -1.54 -12.66 -5.62
N ALA A 74 -2.69 -12.92 -4.99
CA ALA A 74 -3.48 -14.13 -5.25
C ALA A 74 -3.90 -14.27 -6.73
N PRO A 75 -4.42 -13.23 -7.43
CA PRO A 75 -4.68 -13.34 -8.86
C PRO A 75 -3.43 -13.59 -9.72
N TYR A 76 -2.28 -13.08 -9.30
CA TYR A 76 -1.01 -13.36 -9.97
C TYR A 76 -0.54 -14.81 -9.73
N GLU A 77 -0.70 -15.32 -8.51
CA GLU A 77 -0.44 -16.72 -8.16
C GLU A 77 -1.35 -17.66 -8.95
N ASP A 78 -2.64 -17.34 -9.12
CA ASP A 78 -3.58 -18.10 -9.96
C ASP A 78 -3.11 -18.20 -11.42
N ILE A 79 -2.48 -17.14 -11.94
CA ILE A 79 -1.88 -17.14 -13.28
C ILE A 79 -0.66 -18.07 -13.29
N LYS A 80 0.23 -17.95 -12.30
CA LYS A 80 1.43 -18.78 -12.20
C LYS A 80 1.14 -20.25 -11.99
N MET A 81 0.08 -20.58 -11.27
CA MET A 81 -0.42 -21.95 -11.10
C MET A 81 -0.83 -22.58 -12.45
N LYS A 82 -1.45 -21.79 -13.33
CA LYS A 82 -1.79 -22.26 -14.69
C LYS A 82 -0.57 -22.43 -15.59
N GLU A 83 0.46 -21.61 -15.40
CA GLU A 83 1.69 -21.62 -16.22
C GLU A 83 2.70 -22.69 -15.78
N SER A 84 2.86 -22.90 -14.48
CA SER A 84 3.94 -23.72 -13.89
C SER A 84 3.45 -24.95 -13.14
N GLY A 85 2.12 -25.16 -13.09
CA GLY A 85 1.50 -26.16 -12.24
C GLY A 85 1.25 -25.64 -10.83
N ASP A 86 0.35 -26.32 -10.13
CA ASP A 86 0.15 -26.11 -8.70
C ASP A 86 1.24 -26.86 -7.90
N VAL A 87 1.44 -26.43 -6.65
CA VAL A 87 2.39 -27.07 -5.72
C VAL A 87 1.92 -28.49 -5.35
#